data_AF-A0A2N0R305-F1
#
_entry.id   AF-A0A2N0R305-F1
#
_cell.length_a   1.000
_cell.length_b   1.000
_cell.length_c   1.000
_cell.angle_alpha   90.00
_cell.angle_beta   90.00
_cell.angle_gamma   90.00
#
_symmetry.space_group_name_H-M   'P 1'
#
loop_
_entity.id
_entity.type
_entity.pdbx_description
1 polymer ?
#
loop_
_entity_poly.entity_id
_entity_poly.type
_entity_poly.pdbx_seq_one_letter_code
_entity_poly.pdbx_strand_id
1 'polypeptide(L)'
;MADQKKIEAGIQWETTPDQGEYRRDLCDLIMQVTDHIHDYEKKLLEISSLVPPELPIVTGPIKNSERKKREKRHAQQLKDFERKKQEDTEILEDLHGWVTNEVDIIYMEYYRGDYSLAYQPCALMDDRPLKRKARDNGNLDTHYSYHLDKKRRGSIWFDGFKEVRVRPRVDDS
;
A
#
# COMPACT_ATOMS: atom_id res chain seq x y z
N MET A 1 32.99 1.52 -2.12
CA MET A 1 31.67 1.23 -1.51
C MET A 1 30.51 1.52 -2.47
N ALA A 2 30.56 2.60 -3.27
CA ALA A 2 29.52 2.93 -4.26
C ALA A 2 29.32 1.81 -5.31
N ASP A 3 30.39 1.29 -5.90
CA ASP A 3 30.31 0.24 -6.94
C ASP A 3 29.69 -1.07 -6.44
N GLN A 4 29.93 -1.41 -5.17
CA GLN A 4 29.38 -2.62 -4.56
C GLN A 4 27.85 -2.52 -4.41
N LYS A 5 27.35 -1.37 -3.93
CA LYS A 5 25.90 -1.11 -3.83
C LYS A 5 25.21 -1.13 -5.19
N LYS A 6 25.89 -0.68 -6.23
CA LYS A 6 25.39 -0.67 -7.61
C LYS A 6 25.28 -2.09 -8.19
N ILE A 7 26.31 -2.91 -7.98
CA ILE A 7 26.29 -4.34 -8.35
C ILE A 7 25.18 -5.08 -7.59
N GLU A 8 25.04 -4.83 -6.29
CA GLU A 8 23.96 -5.40 -5.47
C GLU A 8 22.58 -4.99 -5.98
N ALA A 9 22.42 -3.76 -6.49
CA ALA A 9 21.17 -3.29 -7.10
C ALA A 9 20.82 -4.09 -8.35
N GLY A 10 21.81 -4.28 -9.23
CA GLY A 10 21.66 -5.08 -10.43
C GLY A 10 21.23 -6.52 -10.09
N ILE A 11 21.87 -7.13 -9.09
CA ILE A 11 21.51 -8.48 -8.62
C ILE A 11 20.10 -8.51 -8.02
N GLN A 12 19.77 -7.58 -7.12
CA GLN A 12 18.47 -7.52 -6.43
C GLN A 12 17.30 -7.40 -7.42
N TRP A 13 17.49 -6.63 -8.49
CA TRP A 13 16.46 -6.36 -9.48
C TRP A 13 16.56 -7.22 -10.74
N GLU A 14 17.52 -8.15 -10.80
CA GLU A 14 17.84 -8.99 -11.96
C GLU A 14 18.09 -8.17 -13.25
N THR A 15 18.87 -7.09 -13.14
CA THR A 15 19.18 -6.16 -14.23
C THR A 15 20.67 -5.80 -14.30
N THR A 16 21.06 -4.98 -15.28
CA THR A 16 22.42 -4.40 -15.28
C THR A 16 22.62 -3.52 -14.04
N PRO A 17 23.86 -3.34 -13.54
CA PRO A 17 24.09 -2.50 -12.36
C PRO A 17 23.53 -1.07 -12.48
N ASP A 18 23.63 -0.45 -13.66
CA ASP A 18 23.02 0.86 -13.93
C ASP A 18 21.49 0.84 -13.86
N GLN A 19 20.85 -0.19 -14.40
CA GLN A 19 19.39 -0.38 -14.34
C GLN A 19 18.90 -0.65 -12.93
N GLY A 20 19.66 -1.43 -12.16
CA GLY A 20 19.33 -1.75 -10.78
C GLY A 20 19.43 -0.53 -9.88
N GLU A 21 20.43 0.32 -10.08
CA GLU A 21 20.59 1.60 -9.38
C GLU A 21 19.42 2.53 -9.67
N TYR A 22 19.10 2.75 -10.95
CA TYR A 22 17.94 3.55 -11.36
C TYR A 22 16.63 3.06 -10.73
N ARG A 23 16.39 1.75 -10.71
CA ARG A 23 15.18 1.17 -10.09
C ARG A 23 15.13 1.38 -8.58
N ARG A 24 16.27 1.23 -7.89
CA ARG A 24 16.35 1.46 -6.45
C ARG A 24 16.02 2.92 -6.13
N ASP A 25 16.68 3.85 -6.81
CA ASP A 25 16.53 5.28 -6.56
C ASP A 25 15.09 5.74 -6.85
N LEU A 26 14.49 5.22 -7.93
CA LEU A 26 13.08 5.45 -8.24
C LEU A 26 12.14 4.86 -7.17
N CYS A 27 12.40 3.64 -6.68
CA CYS A 27 11.61 3.05 -5.60
C CYS A 27 11.70 3.85 -4.31
N ASP A 28 12.91 4.28 -3.92
CA ASP A 28 13.15 5.08 -2.72
C ASP A 28 12.45 6.45 -2.81
N LEU A 29 12.46 7.06 -4.00
CA LEU A 29 11.73 8.29 -4.26
C LEU A 29 10.22 8.09 -4.20
N ILE A 30 9.67 7.07 -4.88
CA ILE A 30 8.23 6.77 -4.84
C ILE A 30 7.76 6.53 -3.40
N MET A 31 8.56 5.82 -2.60
CA MET A 31 8.25 5.58 -1.20
C MET A 31 8.18 6.88 -0.40
N GLN A 32 9.18 7.76 -0.54
CA GLN A 32 9.18 9.09 0.10
C GLN A 32 7.95 9.92 -0.29
N VAL A 33 7.62 9.99 -1.59
CA VAL A 33 6.45 10.73 -2.05
C VAL A 33 5.16 10.14 -1.50
N THR A 34 5.07 8.81 -1.44
CA THR A 34 3.89 8.13 -0.88
C THR A 34 3.74 8.43 0.60
N ASP A 35 4.84 8.45 1.37
CA ASP A 35 4.83 8.81 2.78
C ASP A 35 4.40 10.27 3.00
N HIS A 36 4.92 11.21 2.20
CA HIS A 36 4.51 12.62 2.28
C HIS A 36 3.05 12.84 1.88
N ILE A 37 2.55 12.15 0.85
CA ILE A 37 1.12 12.16 0.50
C ILE A 37 0.30 11.63 1.67
N HIS A 38 0.73 10.52 2.29
CA HIS A 38 0.03 9.95 3.43
C HIS A 38 -0.05 10.91 4.60
N ASP A 39 1.06 11.57 4.95
CA ASP A 39 1.12 12.55 6.04
C ASP A 39 0.23 13.76 5.76
N TYR A 40 0.22 14.25 4.51
CA TYR A 40 -0.66 15.33 4.07
C TYR A 40 -2.14 14.94 4.20
N GLU A 41 -2.54 13.79 3.66
CA GLU A 41 -3.92 13.30 3.73
C GLU A 41 -4.37 13.05 5.17
N LYS A 42 -3.49 12.48 6.00
CA LYS A 42 -3.74 12.27 7.42
C LYS A 42 -3.96 13.61 8.13
N LYS A 43 -3.14 14.63 7.84
CA LYS A 43 -3.30 15.96 8.43
C LYS A 43 -4.62 16.62 8.02
N LEU A 44 -5.01 16.48 6.75
CA LEU A 44 -6.33 16.94 6.26
C LEU A 44 -7.47 16.31 7.07
N LEU A 45 -7.39 15.00 7.32
CA LEU A 45 -8.39 14.28 8.11
C LEU A 45 -8.42 14.74 9.57
N GLU A 46 -7.26 14.94 10.19
CA GLU A 46 -7.15 15.47 11.55
C GLU A 46 -7.85 16.84 11.68
N ILE A 47 -7.56 17.76 10.75
CA ILE A 47 -8.18 19.10 10.73
C ILE A 47 -9.68 19.02 10.46
N SER A 48 -10.10 18.17 9.51
CA SER A 48 -11.52 17.98 9.18
C SER A 48 -12.33 17.40 10.36
N SER A 49 -11.70 16.55 11.17
CA SER A 49 -12.32 15.97 12.37
C SER A 49 -12.38 16.92 13.58
N LEU A 50 -11.71 18.07 13.50
CA LEU A 50 -11.59 19.01 14.61
C LEU A 50 -12.91 19.76 14.85
N VAL A 51 -13.51 19.57 16.03
CA VAL A 51 -14.78 20.22 16.40
C VAL A 51 -14.51 21.45 17.27
N PRO A 52 -15.13 22.61 16.95
CA PRO A 52 -15.04 23.80 17.80
C PRO A 52 -15.54 23.54 19.23
N PRO A 53 -14.96 24.19 20.26
CA PRO A 53 -15.45 24.09 21.62
C PRO A 53 -16.89 24.62 21.72
N GLU A 54 -17.82 23.78 22.17
CA GLU A 54 -19.20 24.20 22.41
C GLU A 54 -19.37 24.87 23.78
N LEU A 55 -20.21 25.91 23.81
CA LEU A 55 -20.64 26.52 25.06
C LEU A 55 -21.61 25.57 25.78
N PRO A 56 -21.35 25.19 27.04
CA PRO A 56 -22.32 24.41 27.80
C PRO A 56 -23.59 25.23 28.01
N ILE A 57 -24.72 24.72 27.52
CA ILE A 57 -26.05 25.31 27.73
C ILE A 57 -26.35 25.23 29.24
N VAL A 58 -26.48 26.39 29.87
CA VAL A 58 -26.86 26.50 31.28
C VAL A 58 -28.37 26.57 31.38
N THR A 59 -28.99 25.49 31.85
CA THR A 59 -30.39 25.48 32.30
C THR A 59 -30.43 25.64 33.82
N GLY A 60 -31.02 26.74 34.30
CA GLY A 60 -31.29 26.99 35.72
C GLY A 60 -30.55 28.19 36.34
N PRO A 61 -30.85 28.54 37.60
CA PRO A 61 -30.29 29.71 38.27
C PRO A 61 -28.83 29.45 38.67
N ILE A 62 -27.87 30.11 38.01
CA ILE A 62 -26.45 30.09 38.35
C ILE A 62 -26.01 31.46 38.89
N LYS A 63 -25.10 31.47 39.88
CA LYS A 63 -24.51 32.69 40.42
C LYS A 63 -23.71 33.44 39.34
N ASN A 64 -23.85 34.76 39.28
CA ASN A 64 -23.19 35.58 38.25
C ASN A 64 -21.65 35.45 38.25
N SER A 65 -21.04 35.25 39.42
CA SER A 65 -19.58 35.02 39.54
C SER A 65 -19.13 33.70 38.90
N GLU A 66 -19.94 32.65 38.97
CA GLU A 66 -19.67 31.36 38.33
C GLU A 66 -19.85 31.45 36.82
N ARG A 67 -20.89 32.15 36.35
CA ARG A 67 -21.10 32.46 34.93
C ARG A 67 -19.88 33.16 34.34
N LYS A 68 -19.41 34.24 34.98
CA LYS A 68 -18.23 35.00 34.54
C LYS A 68 -16.94 34.16 34.51
N LYS A 69 -16.78 33.21 35.46
CA LYS A 69 -15.64 32.27 35.46
C LYS A 69 -15.73 31.24 34.32
N ARG A 70 -16.93 30.81 33.93
CA ARG A 70 -17.13 29.90 32.78
C ARG A 70 -16.87 30.61 31.46
N GLU A 71 -17.42 31.81 31.29
CA GLU A 71 -17.21 32.63 30.09
C GLU A 71 -15.70 32.90 29.87
N LYS A 72 -14.95 33.23 30.93
CA LYS A 72 -13.48 33.38 30.84
C LYS A 72 -12.77 32.11 30.40
N ARG A 73 -13.13 30.95 30.94
CA ARG A 73 -12.54 29.66 30.58
C ARG A 73 -12.82 29.31 29.12
N HIS A 74 -14.06 29.51 28.68
CA HIS A 74 -14.44 29.27 27.29
C HIS A 74 -13.74 30.23 26.31
N ALA A 75 -13.64 31.52 26.66
CA ALA A 75 -12.89 32.48 25.86
C ALA A 75 -11.41 32.09 25.72
N GLN A 76 -10.82 31.51 26.76
CA GLN A 76 -9.46 30.98 26.67
C GLN A 76 -9.38 29.75 25.75
N GLN A 77 -10.30 28.80 25.89
CA GLN A 77 -10.38 27.61 25.02
C GLN A 77 -10.55 27.98 23.54
N LEU A 78 -11.37 28.99 23.23
CA LEU A 78 -11.52 29.50 21.86
C LEU A 78 -10.21 30.06 21.31
N LYS A 79 -9.47 30.84 22.11
CA LYS A 79 -8.16 31.37 21.70
C LYS A 79 -7.16 30.25 21.45
N ASP A 80 -7.12 29.25 22.32
CA ASP A 80 -6.22 28.10 22.15
C ASP A 80 -6.59 27.25 20.94
N PHE A 81 -7.89 27.10 20.66
CA PHE A 81 -8.40 26.43 19.46
C PHE A 81 -8.02 27.18 18.18
N GLU A 82 -8.17 28.51 18.17
CA GLU A 82 -7.83 29.34 17.02
C GLU A 82 -6.32 29.37 16.76
N ARG A 83 -5.50 29.42 17.82
CA ARG A 83 -4.05 29.26 17.71
C ARG A 83 -3.69 27.89 17.11
N LYS A 84 -4.27 26.81 17.63
CA LYS A 84 -4.03 25.46 17.11
C LYS A 84 -4.44 25.34 15.64
N LYS A 85 -5.57 25.91 15.25
CA LYS A 85 -6.03 25.93 13.86
C LYS A 85 -5.00 26.61 12.94
N GLN A 86 -4.41 27.71 13.39
CA GLN A 86 -3.36 28.40 12.65
C GLN A 86 -2.11 27.51 12.50
N GLU A 87 -1.61 26.94 13.60
CA GLU A 87 -0.47 26.01 13.59
C GLU A 87 -0.73 24.79 12.67
N ASP A 88 -1.93 24.21 12.74
CA ASP A 88 -2.33 23.08 11.90
C ASP A 88 -2.38 23.46 10.40
N THR A 89 -2.74 24.72 10.09
CA THR A 89 -2.76 25.23 8.71
C THR A 89 -1.35 25.42 8.17
N GLU A 90 -0.43 25.96 8.97
CA GLU A 90 0.98 26.11 8.59
C GLU A 90 1.63 24.75 8.29
N ILE A 91 1.39 23.75 9.16
CA ILE A 91 1.86 22.37 8.93
C ILE A 91 1.29 21.80 7.62
N LEU A 92 0.00 22.06 7.35
CA LEU A 92 -0.66 21.57 6.15
C LEU A 92 -0.09 22.21 4.88
N GLU A 93 0.21 23.50 4.91
CA GLU A 93 0.84 24.22 3.80
C GLU A 93 2.25 23.69 3.52
N ASP A 94 3.04 23.43 4.55
CA ASP A 94 4.37 22.82 4.42
C ASP A 94 4.26 21.45 3.74
N LEU A 95 3.39 20.56 4.24
CA LEU A 95 3.15 19.23 3.68
C LEU A 95 2.67 19.30 2.21
N HIS A 96 1.78 20.24 1.90
CA HIS A 96 1.32 20.47 0.53
C HIS A 96 2.47 20.90 -0.40
N GLY A 97 3.39 21.72 0.11
CA GLY A 97 4.59 22.13 -0.60
C GLY A 97 5.49 20.96 -0.97
N TRP A 98 5.73 20.04 -0.02
CA TRP A 98 6.50 18.81 -0.27
C TRP A 98 5.85 17.96 -1.36
N VAL A 99 4.56 17.65 -1.20
CA VAL A 99 3.83 16.82 -2.18
C VAL A 99 3.86 17.44 -3.58
N THR A 100 3.63 18.76 -3.69
CA THR A 100 3.63 19.44 -4.99
C THR A 100 5.02 19.39 -5.66
N ASN A 101 6.07 19.71 -4.91
CA ASN A 101 7.43 19.73 -5.44
C ASN A 101 7.91 18.34 -5.85
N GLU A 102 7.60 17.31 -5.06
CA GLU A 102 8.08 15.96 -5.32
C GLU A 102 7.36 15.27 -6.47
N VAL A 103 6.05 15.51 -6.64
CA VAL A 103 5.31 15.05 -7.82
C VAL A 103 5.89 15.68 -9.09
N ASP A 104 6.24 16.96 -9.04
CA ASP A 104 6.89 17.66 -10.15
C ASP A 104 8.30 17.09 -10.43
N ILE A 105 9.09 16.79 -9.40
CA ILE A 105 10.42 16.15 -9.54
C ILE A 105 10.29 14.77 -10.20
N ILE A 106 9.38 13.92 -9.72
CA ILE A 106 9.12 12.60 -10.34
C ILE A 106 8.76 12.77 -11.82
N TYR A 107 7.86 13.69 -12.14
CA TYR A 107 7.44 13.94 -13.51
C TYR A 107 8.61 14.41 -14.39
N MET A 108 9.43 15.34 -13.89
CA MET A 108 10.52 15.95 -14.64
C MET A 108 11.73 15.04 -14.81
N GLU A 109 12.15 14.34 -13.77
CA GLU A 109 13.37 13.54 -13.78
C GLU A 109 13.14 12.14 -14.35
N TYR A 110 12.02 11.49 -14.00
CA TYR A 110 11.81 10.08 -14.30
C TYR A 110 10.84 9.82 -15.45
N TYR A 111 9.91 10.73 -15.74
CA TYR A 111 8.97 10.54 -16.85
C TYR A 111 9.35 11.33 -18.11
N ARG A 112 9.94 12.52 -17.97
CA ARG A 112 10.17 13.44 -19.11
C ARG A 112 11.51 13.25 -19.85
N GLY A 113 12.53 12.66 -19.22
CA GLY A 113 13.86 12.50 -19.82
C GLY A 113 14.02 11.29 -20.76
N ASP A 114 15.02 11.33 -21.65
CA ASP A 114 15.47 10.20 -22.48
C ASP A 114 15.78 8.92 -21.67
N TYR A 115 16.03 9.07 -20.36
CA TYR A 115 16.21 7.99 -19.39
C TYR A 115 14.96 7.12 -19.22
N SER A 116 13.74 7.67 -19.27
CA SER A 116 12.49 6.89 -19.18
C SER A 116 12.26 6.02 -20.43
N LEU A 117 12.76 6.49 -21.58
CA LEU A 117 12.76 5.78 -22.86
C LEU A 117 13.85 4.70 -22.93
N ALA A 118 15.05 4.98 -22.41
CA ALA A 118 16.17 4.03 -22.38
C ALA A 118 15.99 2.94 -21.30
N TYR A 119 15.30 3.27 -20.21
CA TYR A 119 14.97 2.39 -19.09
C TYR A 119 13.46 2.28 -19.00
N GLN A 120 12.84 1.81 -20.09
CA GLN A 120 11.41 1.51 -20.11
C GLN A 120 11.08 0.68 -18.86
N PRO A 121 10.14 1.11 -18.00
CA PRO A 121 9.73 0.33 -16.85
C PRO A 121 9.36 -1.04 -17.39
N CYS A 122 10.07 -2.08 -16.96
CA CYS A 122 9.85 -3.43 -17.47
C CYS A 122 8.50 -3.99 -17.00
N ALA A 123 7.66 -3.16 -16.38
CA ALA A 123 6.22 -3.24 -16.47
C ALA A 123 5.72 -2.81 -17.87
N LEU A 124 6.22 -3.45 -18.93
CA LEU A 124 5.22 -3.98 -19.85
C LEU A 124 4.43 -4.95 -18.97
N MET A 125 3.26 -4.51 -18.51
CA MET A 125 2.19 -5.44 -18.17
C MET A 125 2.10 -6.34 -19.39
N ASP A 126 2.76 -7.50 -19.31
CA ASP A 126 2.92 -8.47 -20.40
C ASP A 126 1.64 -8.46 -21.22
N ASP A 127 1.72 -8.07 -22.50
CA ASP A 127 0.57 -7.80 -23.38
C ASP A 127 -0.34 -9.03 -23.53
N ARG A 128 0.09 -10.16 -22.96
CA ARG A 128 -0.71 -11.35 -22.66
C ARG A 128 -1.90 -10.97 -21.78
N PRO A 129 -3.11 -10.90 -22.35
CA PRO A 129 -4.34 -10.70 -21.57
C PRO A 129 -4.65 -11.90 -20.66
N LEU A 130 -3.86 -12.98 -20.80
CA LEU A 130 -3.97 -14.23 -20.08
C LEU A 130 -2.81 -14.34 -19.10
N LYS A 131 -3.06 -13.79 -17.92
CA LYS A 131 -2.39 -14.01 -16.63
C LYS A 131 -1.44 -15.22 -16.61
N ARG A 132 -0.17 -14.98 -16.23
CA ARG A 132 0.65 -16.00 -15.55
C ARG A 132 -0.17 -16.56 -14.40
N LYS A 133 -0.43 -17.86 -14.37
CA LYS A 133 -1.25 -18.45 -13.30
C LYS A 133 -0.41 -18.44 -12.04
N ALA A 134 -1.05 -18.33 -10.87
CA ALA A 134 -0.39 -18.48 -9.57
C ALA A 134 0.25 -19.88 -9.33
N ARG A 135 0.20 -20.76 -10.33
CA ARG A 135 0.91 -22.04 -10.37
C ARG A 135 2.30 -21.93 -10.99
N ASP A 136 2.58 -20.86 -11.72
CA ASP A 136 3.82 -20.67 -12.46
C ASP A 136 4.85 -19.90 -11.61
N ASN A 137 4.41 -19.15 -10.59
CA ASN A 137 5.26 -18.61 -9.54
C ASN A 137 5.35 -19.61 -8.38
N GLY A 138 6.34 -20.50 -8.43
CA GLY A 138 6.59 -21.49 -7.38
C GLY A 138 7.02 -20.92 -6.01
N ASN A 139 6.66 -19.68 -5.63
CA ASN A 139 7.03 -19.09 -4.35
C ASN A 139 5.87 -18.55 -3.50
N LEU A 140 4.61 -18.64 -3.93
CA LEU A 140 3.49 -18.02 -3.20
C LEU A 140 2.54 -19.02 -2.54
N ASP A 141 3.06 -20.17 -2.09
CA ASP A 141 2.27 -21.15 -1.33
C ASP A 141 3.03 -21.78 -0.17
N THR A 142 3.38 -20.97 0.85
CA THR A 142 3.79 -21.54 2.14
C THR A 142 3.27 -20.85 3.38
N HIS A 143 2.49 -19.75 3.30
CA HIS A 143 2.07 -19.06 4.52
C HIS A 143 0.58 -19.12 4.87
N TYR A 144 -0.34 -19.50 3.96
CA TYR A 144 -1.75 -19.71 4.32
C TYR A 144 -2.44 -20.71 3.38
N SER A 145 -2.14 -22.00 3.50
CA SER A 145 -2.90 -23.05 2.82
C SER A 145 -3.39 -24.09 3.82
N TYR A 146 -4.69 -24.02 4.13
CA TYR A 146 -5.46 -25.17 4.58
C TYR A 146 -5.14 -26.34 3.63
N HIS A 147 -4.75 -27.48 4.21
CA HIS A 147 -4.39 -28.69 3.47
C HIS A 147 -5.49 -29.10 2.47
N LEU A 148 -5.25 -28.86 1.18
CA LEU A 148 -5.97 -29.55 0.12
C LEU A 148 -5.18 -30.80 -0.24
N ASP A 149 -5.75 -31.96 0.11
CA ASP A 149 -5.17 -33.26 -0.21
C ASP A 149 -4.88 -33.40 -1.70
N LYS A 150 -3.62 -33.74 -2.02
CA LYS A 150 -3.19 -34.07 -3.38
C LYS A 150 -3.90 -35.35 -3.85
N LYS A 151 -5.01 -35.21 -4.56
CA LYS A 151 -5.55 -36.31 -5.40
C LYS A 151 -4.55 -36.64 -6.50
N ARG A 152 -3.76 -37.70 -6.30
CA ARG A 152 -3.18 -38.48 -7.40
C ARG A 152 -4.34 -39.03 -8.22
N ARG A 153 -4.46 -38.65 -9.50
CA ARG A 153 -5.21 -39.42 -10.48
C ARG A 153 -4.29 -39.79 -11.62
N GLY A 154 -3.78 -41.02 -11.51
CA GLY A 154 -3.28 -41.78 -12.64
C GLY A 154 -4.42 -42.08 -13.60
N SER A 155 -4.04 -42.17 -14.86
CA SER A 155 -4.87 -42.42 -16.03
C SER A 155 -5.71 -43.69 -15.87
N ILE A 156 -7.01 -43.60 -16.16
CA ILE A 156 -7.88 -44.76 -16.41
C ILE A 156 -8.64 -44.46 -17.70
N TRP A 157 -8.32 -45.23 -18.74
CA TRP A 157 -9.10 -45.35 -19.98
C TRP A 157 -10.36 -46.17 -19.68
N PHE A 158 -11.51 -45.75 -20.21
CA PHE A 158 -12.77 -46.51 -20.14
C PHE A 158 -13.09 -47.02 -21.54
N ASP A 159 -13.02 -48.34 -21.74
CA ASP A 159 -13.60 -49.04 -22.88
C ASP A 159 -14.78 -49.89 -22.41
N GLY A 160 -15.89 -49.77 -23.12
CA GLY A 160 -16.89 -50.82 -23.38
C GLY A 160 -17.45 -51.63 -22.21
N PHE A 161 -18.69 -51.33 -21.86
CA PHE A 161 -19.61 -52.25 -21.18
C PHE A 161 -19.60 -53.65 -21.82
N LYS A 162 -19.15 -54.66 -21.05
CA LYS A 162 -19.77 -56.00 -21.00
C LYS A 162 -19.31 -56.73 -19.75
N GLU A 163 -20.27 -56.94 -18.85
CA GLU A 163 -20.17 -57.77 -17.67
C GLU A 163 -19.94 -59.23 -18.09
N VAL A 164 -18.76 -59.78 -17.81
CA VAL A 164 -18.52 -61.23 -17.88
C VAL A 164 -18.13 -61.69 -16.49
N ARG A 165 -19.11 -62.24 -15.78
CA ARG A 165 -18.95 -62.92 -14.51
C ARG A 165 -18.20 -64.24 -14.75
N VAL A 166 -16.90 -64.27 -14.47
CA VAL A 166 -16.12 -65.53 -14.43
C VAL A 166 -15.99 -65.97 -12.97
N ARG A 167 -16.57 -67.12 -12.64
CA ARG A 167 -16.54 -67.77 -11.33
C ARG A 167 -15.11 -68.22 -10.98
N PRO A 168 -14.74 -68.31 -9.68
CA PRO A 168 -13.42 -68.75 -9.28
C PRO A 168 -13.23 -70.22 -9.66
N ARG A 169 -12.13 -70.54 -10.34
CA ARG A 169 -11.70 -71.93 -10.52
C ARG A 169 -10.76 -72.28 -9.38
N VAL A 170 -11.17 -73.31 -8.66
CA VAL A 170 -10.47 -74.03 -7.59
C VAL A 170 -9.21 -74.65 -8.19
N ASP A 171 -8.06 -74.43 -7.54
CA ASP A 171 -6.85 -75.19 -7.78
C ASP A 171 -6.99 -76.58 -7.15
N ASP A 172 -6.76 -77.64 -7.90
CA ASP A 172 -6.43 -78.96 -7.35
C ASP A 172 -5.37 -79.62 -8.24
N SER A 173 -4.26 -80.03 -7.61
CA SER A 173 -3.46 -81.19 -8.02
C SER A 173 -4.03 -82.44 -7.37
#